data_AF-M7SGZ7-F1
#
_entry.id   AF-M7SGZ7-F1
#
_cell.length_a   1.000
_cell.length_b   1.000
_cell.length_c   1.000
_cell.angle_alpha   90.00
_cell.angle_beta   90.00
_cell.angle_gamma   90.00
#
_symmetry.space_group_name_H-M   'P 1'
#
loop_
_entity.id
_entity.type
_entity.pdbx_description
1 polymer ?
#
loop_
_entity_poly.entity_id
_entity_poly.type
_entity_poly.pdbx_seq_one_letter_code
_entity_poly.pdbx_strand_id
1 'polypeptide(L)'
;MRFSSSSSLLLALLGSSAPALVPAARIWSSDGSRASWDDSYIDAGTAGKVTEVDNVYYGTAPALKMEQRYQASYGGLYHAEVHHYEGYKRGDKLSYGFEFRLQSDWDFTPGVSFNLAQFIADFTDLGCEETWMPSTMVYLYGNQLTTRVKYGNVCPTDQQKITTFGNLATVTAGVWHKVVLEVSWKSDGTGTFNLWFDGRQAAGMPKTGIPTTVTQAREFQFRVGLYANGWKKGMSVAQPFRQVWFDRIAIGDAPADVDPDNW
;
A
#
# COMPACT_ATOMS: atom_id res chain seq x y z
N MET A 1 77.17 15.69 -31.56
CA MET A 1 76.40 15.64 -30.29
C MET A 1 75.07 16.32 -30.51
N ARG A 2 74.00 15.75 -29.90
CA ARG A 2 72.58 16.15 -29.85
C ARG A 2 71.66 15.37 -30.79
N PHE A 3 71.18 14.24 -30.26
CA PHE A 3 69.93 13.59 -30.66
C PHE A 3 68.76 14.36 -30.04
N SER A 4 67.72 14.62 -30.82
CA SER A 4 66.40 15.06 -30.32
C SER A 4 65.42 13.93 -30.57
N SER A 5 64.87 13.38 -29.49
CA SER A 5 63.86 12.32 -29.47
C SER A 5 62.55 12.95 -29.01
N SER A 6 61.59 13.09 -29.92
CA SER A 6 60.23 13.51 -29.61
C SER A 6 59.40 12.30 -29.17
N SER A 7 59.15 12.19 -27.86
CA SER A 7 58.19 11.22 -27.31
C SER A 7 56.77 11.62 -27.69
N SER A 8 56.11 10.77 -28.48
CA SER A 8 54.68 10.86 -28.77
C SER A 8 53.89 10.21 -27.63
N LEU A 9 53.12 11.01 -26.90
CA LEU A 9 52.20 10.55 -25.86
C LEU A 9 50.90 10.08 -26.54
N LEU A 10 50.64 8.76 -26.59
CA LEU A 10 49.33 8.24 -26.95
C LEU A 10 48.39 8.39 -25.73
N LEU A 11 47.39 9.25 -25.84
CA LEU A 11 46.27 9.31 -24.90
C LEU A 11 45.26 8.21 -25.27
N ALA A 12 45.15 7.17 -24.44
CA ALA A 12 44.09 6.17 -24.53
C ALA A 12 42.80 6.75 -23.93
N LEU A 13 41.82 7.08 -24.78
CA LEU A 13 40.46 7.40 -24.37
C LEU A 13 39.74 6.11 -23.94
N LEU A 14 39.72 5.84 -22.64
CA LEU A 14 38.81 4.87 -22.03
C LEU A 14 37.38 5.45 -22.09
N GLY A 15 36.60 5.00 -23.07
CA GLY A 15 35.17 5.28 -23.15
C GLY A 15 34.45 4.56 -22.01
N SER A 16 34.07 5.30 -20.98
CA SER A 16 33.14 4.86 -19.94
C SER A 16 31.74 4.76 -20.53
N SER A 17 31.36 3.56 -20.96
CA SER A 17 29.97 3.22 -21.24
C SER A 17 29.18 3.26 -19.93
N ALA A 18 28.57 4.42 -19.65
CA ALA A 18 27.57 4.52 -18.60
C ALA A 18 26.44 3.54 -18.92
N PRO A 19 26.03 2.66 -17.98
CA PRO A 19 24.86 1.83 -18.19
C PRO A 19 23.66 2.75 -18.43
N ALA A 20 22.92 2.50 -19.52
CA ALA A 20 21.66 3.19 -19.77
C ALA A 20 20.76 2.95 -18.56
N LEU A 21 20.31 4.03 -17.91
CA LEU A 21 19.21 3.99 -16.96
C LEU A 21 18.01 3.45 -17.71
N VAL A 22 17.67 2.18 -17.51
CA VAL A 22 16.39 1.64 -17.91
C VAL A 22 15.36 2.47 -17.13
N PRO A 23 14.43 3.17 -17.79
CA PRO A 23 13.41 3.92 -17.07
C PRO A 23 12.61 2.92 -16.23
N ALA A 24 12.70 3.11 -14.91
CA ALA A 24 11.73 2.72 -13.90
C ALA A 24 10.33 2.56 -14.51
N ALA A 25 9.86 1.32 -14.68
CA ALA A 25 8.59 1.06 -15.34
C ALA A 25 7.46 1.12 -14.29
N ARG A 26 6.90 2.31 -14.11
CA ARG A 26 5.62 2.43 -13.41
C ARG A 26 4.57 1.66 -14.21
N ILE A 27 4.01 0.62 -13.61
CA ILE A 27 3.05 -0.30 -14.22
C ILE A 27 1.67 0.34 -14.26
N TRP A 28 1.29 1.01 -13.16
CA TRP A 28 0.00 1.68 -13.02
C TRP A 28 0.12 2.87 -12.08
N SER A 29 -0.72 3.89 -12.27
CA SER A 29 -0.85 5.00 -11.32
C SER A 29 -2.17 5.74 -11.37
N SER A 30 -2.48 6.37 -10.24
CA SER A 30 -3.55 7.33 -10.03
C SER A 30 -2.98 8.61 -9.43
N ASP A 31 -3.28 9.74 -10.05
CA ASP A 31 -2.93 11.10 -9.61
C ASP A 31 -3.92 11.69 -8.60
N GLY A 32 -4.81 10.85 -8.05
CA GLY A 32 -5.87 11.28 -7.14
C GLY A 32 -7.25 11.41 -7.81
N SER A 33 -7.37 11.07 -9.10
CA SER A 33 -8.65 10.89 -9.78
C SER A 33 -9.21 9.47 -9.66
N ARG A 34 -10.54 9.35 -9.67
CA ARG A 34 -11.30 8.10 -9.81
C ARG A 34 -11.15 7.47 -11.20
N ALA A 35 -10.81 8.25 -12.22
CA ALA A 35 -10.78 7.76 -13.60
C ALA A 35 -9.73 6.66 -13.86
N SER A 36 -8.67 6.61 -13.04
CA SER A 36 -7.61 5.59 -13.15
C SER A 36 -7.94 4.27 -12.46
N TRP A 37 -9.02 4.21 -11.67
CA TRP A 37 -9.40 3.04 -10.89
C TRP A 37 -10.41 2.18 -11.63
N ASP A 38 -10.33 0.86 -11.44
CA ASP A 38 -11.22 -0.07 -12.13
C ASP A 38 -12.65 0.04 -11.60
N ASP A 39 -12.82 0.19 -10.29
CA ASP A 39 -14.11 0.43 -9.63
C ASP A 39 -13.90 0.85 -8.14
N SER A 40 -14.99 1.04 -7.40
CA SER A 40 -15.04 1.49 -6.01
C SER A 40 -16.00 0.65 -5.19
N TYR A 41 -15.70 0.46 -3.91
CA TYR A 41 -16.53 -0.33 -3.01
C TYR A 41 -16.91 0.46 -1.76
N ILE A 42 -18.22 0.52 -1.51
CA ILE A 42 -18.82 1.08 -0.29
C ILE A 42 -19.79 0.04 0.25
N ASP A 43 -19.66 -0.34 1.53
CA ASP A 43 -20.55 -1.32 2.12
C ASP A 43 -22.00 -0.84 2.10
N ALA A 44 -22.89 -1.72 1.62
CA ALA A 44 -24.32 -1.46 1.59
C ALA A 44 -24.85 -1.17 3.00
N GLY A 45 -25.69 -0.14 3.12
CA GLY A 45 -26.26 0.30 4.39
C GLY A 45 -25.36 1.22 5.22
N THR A 46 -24.14 1.51 4.76
CA THR A 46 -23.26 2.50 5.40
C THR A 46 -23.43 3.89 4.78
N ALA A 47 -22.94 4.92 5.47
CA ALA A 47 -22.86 6.29 4.95
C ALA A 47 -21.47 6.61 4.35
N GLY A 48 -20.78 5.59 3.84
CA GLY A 48 -19.46 5.72 3.23
C GLY A 48 -19.50 6.56 1.95
N LYS A 49 -18.40 7.26 1.66
CA LYS A 49 -18.24 8.06 0.43
C LYS A 49 -16.83 7.97 -0.12
N VAL A 50 -16.73 8.00 -1.45
CA VAL A 50 -15.50 8.20 -2.22
C VAL A 50 -15.74 9.39 -3.15
N THR A 51 -15.00 10.47 -2.95
CA THR A 51 -15.17 11.73 -3.69
C THR A 51 -13.83 12.28 -4.14
N GLU A 52 -13.79 12.92 -5.30
CA GLU A 52 -12.65 13.75 -5.72
C GLU A 52 -12.80 15.14 -5.08
N VAL A 53 -11.68 15.72 -4.63
CA VAL A 53 -11.66 17.05 -4.01
C VAL A 53 -10.47 17.87 -4.53
N ASP A 54 -10.66 19.19 -4.59
CA ASP A 54 -9.66 20.17 -5.07
C ASP A 54 -9.12 21.08 -3.96
N ASN A 55 -9.59 20.90 -2.72
CA ASN A 55 -9.22 21.75 -1.57
C ASN A 55 -8.17 21.12 -0.65
N VAL A 56 -8.01 19.80 -0.67
CA VAL A 56 -7.00 19.05 0.10
C VAL A 56 -6.39 17.99 -0.82
N TYR A 57 -5.21 18.28 -1.35
CA TYR A 57 -4.43 17.43 -2.25
C TYR A 57 -2.93 17.53 -1.90
N TYR A 58 -2.10 16.59 -2.35
CA TYR A 58 -0.65 16.61 -2.15
C TYR A 58 0.04 17.23 -3.38
N GLY A 59 -0.21 16.67 -4.56
CA GLY A 59 0.41 17.09 -5.81
C GLY A 59 -0.41 18.12 -6.57
N THR A 60 -1.14 17.63 -7.56
CA THR A 60 -2.08 18.43 -8.35
C THR A 60 -3.49 17.93 -8.05
N ALA A 61 -4.47 18.82 -7.99
CA ALA A 61 -5.86 18.40 -7.85
C ALA A 61 -6.32 17.56 -9.06
N PRO A 62 -7.26 16.61 -8.85
CA PRO A 62 -7.93 16.29 -7.59
C PRO A 62 -7.16 15.28 -6.73
N ALA A 63 -7.47 15.22 -5.43
CA ALA A 63 -7.18 14.06 -4.60
C ALA A 63 -8.46 13.29 -4.27
N LEU A 64 -8.33 12.04 -3.84
CA LEU A 64 -9.46 11.25 -3.35
C LEU A 64 -9.69 11.55 -1.87
N LYS A 65 -10.95 11.69 -1.48
CA LYS A 65 -11.41 11.77 -0.10
C LYS A 65 -12.38 10.62 0.18
N MET A 66 -12.04 9.83 1.18
CA MET A 66 -12.82 8.70 1.68
C MET A 66 -13.43 9.08 3.02
N GLU A 67 -14.72 8.84 3.18
CA GLU A 67 -15.46 9.19 4.39
C GLU A 67 -16.22 7.96 4.90
N GLN A 68 -16.29 7.81 6.23
CA GLN A 68 -17.15 6.82 6.87
C GLN A 68 -17.81 7.40 8.12
N ARG A 69 -19.01 6.89 8.43
CA ARG A 69 -19.75 7.26 9.64
C ARG A 69 -20.27 6.03 10.35
N TYR A 70 -19.91 5.86 11.62
CA TYR A 70 -20.40 4.79 12.46
C TYR A 70 -21.91 4.92 12.67
N GLN A 71 -22.62 3.80 12.52
CA GLN A 71 -24.06 3.69 12.71
C GLN A 71 -24.33 2.54 13.69
N ALA A 72 -24.80 2.86 14.90
CA ALA A 72 -24.98 1.87 15.97
C ALA A 72 -25.94 0.72 15.61
N SER A 73 -26.87 0.96 14.68
CA SER A 73 -27.82 -0.05 14.18
C SER A 73 -27.23 -0.98 13.11
N TYR A 74 -26.02 -0.70 12.63
CA TYR A 74 -25.38 -1.45 11.55
C TYR A 74 -24.26 -2.35 12.11
N GLY A 75 -24.42 -3.67 11.92
CA GLY A 75 -23.50 -4.69 12.45
C GLY A 75 -22.48 -5.24 11.45
N GLY A 76 -22.36 -4.63 10.27
CA GLY A 76 -21.47 -5.07 9.19
C GLY A 76 -20.08 -4.44 9.21
N LEU A 77 -19.48 -4.35 8.02
CA LEU A 77 -18.18 -3.73 7.77
C LEU A 77 -18.36 -2.32 7.19
N TYR A 78 -17.30 -1.51 7.22
CA TYR A 78 -17.36 -0.11 6.82
C TYR A 78 -16.25 0.23 5.83
N HIS A 79 -16.38 -0.22 4.59
CA HIS A 79 -15.50 0.11 3.48
C HIS A 79 -15.95 1.40 2.77
N ALA A 80 -14.98 2.22 2.37
CA ALA A 80 -15.11 3.27 1.38
C ALA A 80 -13.77 3.32 0.62
N GLU A 81 -13.68 2.56 -0.47
CA GLU A 81 -12.43 2.22 -1.15
C GLU A 81 -12.54 2.37 -2.66
N VAL A 82 -11.39 2.56 -3.31
CA VAL A 82 -11.18 2.35 -4.74
C VAL A 82 -10.28 1.14 -4.93
N HIS A 83 -10.43 0.43 -6.06
CA HIS A 83 -9.66 -0.77 -6.32
C HIS A 83 -9.08 -0.82 -7.73
N HIS A 84 -7.87 -1.34 -7.81
CA HIS A 84 -7.23 -1.75 -9.05
C HIS A 84 -7.16 -3.27 -9.05
N TYR A 85 -7.63 -3.92 -10.12
CA TYR A 85 -7.80 -5.37 -10.14
C TYR A 85 -6.47 -6.13 -10.22
N GLU A 86 -5.46 -5.55 -10.85
CA GLU A 86 -4.14 -6.18 -11.10
C GLU A 86 -3.13 -5.72 -10.03
N GLY A 87 -3.39 -6.07 -8.77
CA GLY A 87 -2.51 -5.69 -7.66
C GLY A 87 -1.26 -6.57 -7.54
N TYR A 88 -1.44 -7.89 -7.45
CA TYR A 88 -0.36 -8.88 -7.54
C TYR A 88 -0.90 -10.30 -7.76
N LYS A 89 -0.04 -11.18 -8.28
CA LYS A 89 -0.18 -12.64 -8.15
C LYS A 89 1.04 -13.26 -7.47
N ARG A 90 0.84 -14.45 -6.88
CA ARG A 90 1.95 -15.20 -6.30
C ARG A 90 3.04 -15.44 -7.34
N GLY A 91 4.26 -15.05 -7.01
CA GLY A 91 5.43 -15.13 -7.87
C GLY A 91 6.06 -13.77 -8.11
N ASP A 92 5.23 -12.72 -8.13
CA ASP A 92 5.62 -11.36 -8.46
C ASP A 92 6.59 -10.75 -7.45
N LYS A 93 7.33 -9.75 -7.91
CA LYS A 93 8.07 -8.82 -7.07
C LYS A 93 7.70 -7.41 -7.52
N LEU A 94 6.99 -6.68 -6.68
CA LEU A 94 6.41 -5.38 -7.03
C LEU A 94 6.60 -4.37 -5.89
N SER A 95 6.54 -3.11 -6.27
CA SER A 95 6.52 -1.97 -5.38
C SER A 95 5.19 -1.22 -5.48
N TYR A 96 4.76 -0.64 -4.35
CA TYR A 96 3.49 0.07 -4.21
C TYR A 96 3.74 1.36 -3.46
N GLY A 97 3.25 2.49 -3.97
CA GLY A 97 3.38 3.79 -3.34
C GLY A 97 2.02 4.46 -3.21
N PHE A 98 1.78 5.14 -2.09
CA PHE A 98 0.63 6.02 -1.93
C PHE A 98 0.88 7.11 -0.88
N GLU A 99 0.28 8.27 -1.10
CA GLU A 99 0.11 9.30 -0.08
C GLU A 99 -1.23 9.12 0.62
N PHE A 100 -1.25 9.37 1.94
CA PHE A 100 -2.49 9.50 2.69
C PHE A 100 -2.42 10.66 3.67
N ARG A 101 -3.57 11.24 3.99
CA ARG A 101 -3.71 12.26 5.01
C ARG A 101 -4.93 11.98 5.87
N LEU A 102 -4.76 12.00 7.19
CA LEU A 102 -5.88 11.91 8.13
C LEU A 102 -6.51 13.29 8.35
N GLN A 103 -7.77 13.34 8.74
CA GLN A 103 -8.38 14.60 9.21
C GLN A 103 -7.56 15.18 10.38
N SER A 104 -7.53 16.50 10.49
CA SER A 104 -6.62 17.21 11.41
C SER A 104 -6.87 16.92 12.88
N ASP A 105 -8.10 16.58 13.24
CA ASP A 105 -8.53 16.24 14.59
C ASP A 105 -8.72 14.72 14.77
N TRP A 106 -7.99 13.90 14.00
CA TRP A 106 -8.13 12.44 14.06
C TRP A 106 -7.94 11.90 15.48
N ASP A 107 -8.96 11.24 16.00
CA ASP A 107 -8.92 10.59 17.31
C ASP A 107 -8.17 9.25 17.22
N PHE A 108 -6.96 9.22 17.79
CA PHE A 108 -6.07 8.04 17.84
C PHE A 108 -6.33 7.11 19.03
N THR A 109 -7.54 7.13 19.62
CA THR A 109 -7.91 6.21 20.71
C THR A 109 -7.45 4.77 20.40
N PRO A 110 -6.62 4.17 21.27
CA PRO A 110 -6.09 2.83 21.04
C PRO A 110 -7.18 1.76 20.98
N GLY A 111 -6.86 0.61 20.37
CA GLY A 111 -7.76 -0.55 20.36
C GLY A 111 -8.68 -0.64 19.14
N VAL A 112 -8.69 0.36 18.26
CA VAL A 112 -9.48 0.35 17.03
C VAL A 112 -8.55 0.40 15.81
N SER A 113 -8.82 -0.50 14.87
CA SER A 113 -8.13 -0.55 13.59
C SER A 113 -8.89 0.27 12.54
N PHE A 114 -8.13 1.03 11.75
CA PHE A 114 -8.60 1.69 10.54
C PHE A 114 -7.68 1.34 9.38
N ASN A 115 -8.17 0.52 8.46
CA ASN A 115 -7.42 0.08 7.29
C ASN A 115 -7.38 1.17 6.22
N LEU A 116 -6.19 1.40 5.68
CA LEU A 116 -5.88 2.45 4.69
C LEU A 116 -5.62 1.87 3.29
N ALA A 117 -5.05 0.66 3.24
CA ALA A 117 -4.82 -0.06 2.00
C ALA A 117 -4.88 -1.57 2.25
N GLN A 118 -5.31 -2.34 1.25
CA GLN A 118 -5.33 -3.80 1.34
C GLN A 118 -5.15 -4.47 -0.01
N PHE A 119 -4.67 -5.71 0.05
CA PHE A 119 -4.68 -6.62 -1.07
C PHE A 119 -5.71 -7.71 -0.83
N ILE A 120 -6.64 -7.91 -1.75
CA ILE A 120 -7.78 -8.81 -1.53
C ILE A 120 -8.15 -9.55 -2.81
N ALA A 121 -8.49 -10.83 -2.67
CA ALA A 121 -8.99 -11.65 -3.77
C ALA A 121 -10.28 -12.37 -3.36
N ASP A 122 -11.17 -12.54 -4.34
CA ASP A 122 -12.33 -13.42 -4.25
C ASP A 122 -11.86 -14.87 -4.33
N PHE A 123 -12.44 -15.77 -3.57
CA PHE A 123 -12.24 -17.23 -3.54
C PHE A 123 -13.59 -17.96 -3.40
N THR A 124 -14.70 -17.30 -3.73
CA THR A 124 -16.06 -17.86 -3.64
C THR A 124 -16.18 -19.18 -4.41
N ASP A 125 -15.49 -19.33 -5.54
CA ASP A 125 -15.46 -20.54 -6.37
C ASP A 125 -14.81 -21.76 -5.67
N LEU A 126 -14.00 -21.54 -4.63
CA LEU A 126 -13.38 -22.63 -3.87
C LEU A 126 -14.29 -23.22 -2.78
N GLY A 127 -15.45 -22.61 -2.54
CA GLY A 127 -16.40 -23.07 -1.51
C GLY A 127 -15.87 -22.94 -0.08
N CYS A 128 -14.97 -21.99 0.15
CA CYS A 128 -14.31 -21.81 1.44
C CYS A 128 -15.13 -20.90 2.37
N GLU A 129 -14.95 -21.05 3.69
CA GLU A 129 -15.69 -20.24 4.67
C GLU A 129 -15.43 -18.74 4.50
N GLU A 130 -14.19 -18.37 4.21
CA GLU A 130 -13.82 -17.00 3.83
C GLU A 130 -13.82 -16.90 2.30
N THR A 131 -14.81 -16.20 1.75
CA THR A 131 -14.97 -16.02 0.30
C THR A 131 -14.09 -14.90 -0.23
N TRP A 132 -14.12 -13.72 0.39
CA TRP A 132 -13.21 -12.62 0.05
C TRP A 132 -12.12 -12.52 1.09
N MET A 133 -10.88 -12.77 0.68
CA MET A 133 -9.75 -12.93 1.61
C MET A 133 -8.72 -11.81 1.45
N PRO A 134 -8.65 -10.84 2.38
CA PRO A 134 -7.57 -9.87 2.40
C PRO A 134 -6.28 -10.53 2.87
N SER A 135 -5.20 -10.34 2.12
CA SER A 135 -3.86 -10.78 2.48
C SER A 135 -3.13 -9.69 3.27
N THR A 136 -2.31 -8.90 2.60
CA THR A 136 -1.63 -7.75 3.18
C THR A 136 -2.60 -6.60 3.40
N MET A 137 -2.47 -5.96 4.55
CA MET A 137 -3.26 -4.79 4.95
C MET A 137 -2.32 -3.77 5.57
N VAL A 138 -2.49 -2.49 5.25
CA VAL A 138 -1.80 -1.36 5.88
C VAL A 138 -2.85 -0.56 6.64
N TYR A 139 -2.68 -0.44 7.95
CA TYR A 139 -3.71 0.10 8.83
C TYR A 139 -3.13 0.85 10.03
N LEU A 140 -3.96 1.69 10.63
CA LEU A 140 -3.67 2.36 11.89
C LEU A 140 -4.14 1.51 13.07
N TYR A 141 -3.31 1.44 14.10
CA TYR A 141 -3.72 0.96 15.42
C TYR A 141 -3.25 1.96 16.47
N GLY A 142 -4.19 2.73 17.04
CA GLY A 142 -3.84 4.00 17.68
C GLY A 142 -3.15 4.93 16.66
N ASN A 143 -2.07 5.60 17.05
CA ASN A 143 -1.26 6.43 16.14
C ASN A 143 -0.11 5.68 15.46
N GLN A 144 -0.15 4.34 15.43
CA GLN A 144 0.93 3.54 14.88
C GLN A 144 0.53 2.94 13.53
N LEU A 145 1.38 3.15 12.53
CA LEU A 145 1.29 2.42 11.27
C LEU A 145 1.60 0.95 11.54
N THR A 146 0.73 0.08 11.06
CA THR A 146 0.81 -1.37 11.20
C THR A 146 0.55 -2.01 9.86
N THR A 147 1.22 -3.13 9.60
CA THR A 147 0.92 -3.97 8.43
C THR A 147 0.87 -5.43 8.81
N ARG A 148 0.40 -6.27 7.89
CA ARG A 148 0.43 -7.72 8.02
C ARG A 148 0.69 -8.39 6.68
N VAL A 149 1.09 -9.65 6.73
CA VAL A 149 1.01 -10.59 5.61
C VAL A 149 0.10 -11.76 6.01
N LYS A 150 -0.55 -12.37 5.02
CA LYS A 150 -1.35 -13.58 5.19
C LYS A 150 -0.84 -14.67 4.25
N TYR A 151 -0.62 -15.86 4.76
CA TYR A 151 0.00 -16.97 4.03
C TYR A 151 -0.57 -18.33 4.45
N GLY A 152 -0.08 -19.41 3.83
CA GLY A 152 -0.63 -20.75 3.99
C GLY A 152 -1.60 -21.11 2.88
N ASN A 153 -2.40 -22.15 3.08
CA ASN A 153 -3.45 -22.50 2.13
C ASN A 153 -4.67 -21.61 2.35
N VAL A 154 -5.34 -21.17 1.28
CA VAL A 154 -6.61 -20.44 1.41
C VAL A 154 -7.67 -21.32 2.08
N CYS A 155 -7.65 -22.62 1.83
CA CYS A 155 -8.64 -23.55 2.36
C CYS A 155 -8.00 -24.88 2.79
N PRO A 156 -8.42 -25.46 3.93
CA PRO A 156 -9.33 -24.88 4.94
C PRO A 156 -8.77 -23.60 5.62
N THR A 157 -9.66 -22.78 6.17
CA THR A 157 -9.35 -21.44 6.74
C THR A 157 -8.41 -21.50 7.94
N ASP A 158 -8.40 -22.61 8.67
CA ASP A 158 -7.48 -22.87 9.79
C ASP A 158 -6.01 -23.05 9.38
N GLN A 159 -5.73 -23.26 8.08
CA GLN A 159 -4.37 -23.31 7.54
C GLN A 159 -3.84 -21.94 7.13
N GLN A 160 -4.71 -20.92 7.13
CA GLN A 160 -4.30 -19.55 6.90
C GLN A 160 -3.59 -19.00 8.14
N LYS A 161 -2.46 -18.34 7.92
CA LYS A 161 -1.63 -17.75 8.97
C LYS A 161 -1.44 -16.28 8.70
N ILE A 162 -1.36 -15.50 9.77
CA ILE A 162 -1.12 -14.05 9.73
C ILE A 162 0.14 -13.75 10.51
N THR A 163 1.00 -12.91 9.94
CA THR A 163 2.08 -12.27 10.69
C THR A 163 1.87 -10.76 10.63
N THR A 164 1.75 -10.16 11.80
CA THR A 164 1.56 -8.72 11.96
C THR A 164 2.87 -8.04 12.32
N PHE A 165 3.14 -6.90 11.69
CA PHE A 165 4.24 -6.01 12.01
C PHE A 165 3.66 -4.67 12.47
N GLY A 166 3.66 -4.43 13.78
CA GLY A 166 3.14 -3.21 14.40
C GLY A 166 4.25 -2.24 14.80
N ASN A 167 3.84 -1.03 15.21
CA ASN A 167 4.73 0.05 15.64
C ASN A 167 5.81 0.38 14.59
N LEU A 168 5.41 0.39 13.31
CA LEU A 168 6.32 0.60 12.19
C LEU A 168 6.76 2.05 12.07
N ALA A 169 5.82 2.96 12.33
CA ALA A 169 6.02 4.40 12.38
C ALA A 169 4.87 5.06 13.15
N THR A 170 5.15 6.23 13.73
CA THR A 170 4.11 7.10 14.30
C THR A 170 3.49 7.95 13.20
N VAL A 171 2.16 7.91 13.11
CA VAL A 171 1.35 8.69 12.18
C VAL A 171 0.79 9.92 12.88
N THR A 172 0.83 11.06 12.20
CA THR A 172 0.27 12.33 12.69
C THR A 172 -0.96 12.74 11.91
N ALA A 173 -1.88 13.43 12.57
CA ALA A 173 -3.10 13.92 11.97
C ALA A 173 -2.86 15.18 11.12
N GLY A 174 -3.65 15.39 10.07
CA GLY A 174 -3.70 16.66 9.35
C GLY A 174 -2.52 16.96 8.41
N VAL A 175 -1.58 16.03 8.25
CA VAL A 175 -0.46 16.13 7.30
C VAL A 175 -0.49 14.95 6.33
N TRP A 176 0.13 15.15 5.17
CA TRP A 176 0.35 14.08 4.20
C TRP A 176 1.49 13.17 4.67
N HIS A 177 1.29 11.88 4.48
CA HIS A 177 2.21 10.82 4.81
C HIS A 177 2.38 9.88 3.63
N LYS A 178 3.61 9.44 3.46
CA LYS A 178 4.05 8.62 2.34
C LYS A 178 4.24 7.19 2.79
N VAL A 179 3.67 6.23 2.06
CA VAL A 179 3.96 4.80 2.24
C VAL A 179 4.51 4.24 0.94
N VAL A 180 5.65 3.54 1.04
CA VAL A 180 6.19 2.72 -0.06
C VAL A 180 6.39 1.30 0.44
N LEU A 181 5.88 0.32 -0.31
CA LEU A 181 6.08 -1.11 -0.08
C LEU A 181 6.98 -1.66 -1.18
N GLU A 182 7.84 -2.63 -0.84
CA GLU A 182 8.48 -3.53 -1.81
C GLU A 182 8.27 -4.96 -1.33
N VAL A 183 7.61 -5.77 -2.15
CA VAL A 183 7.18 -7.10 -1.76
C VAL A 183 7.54 -8.12 -2.82
N SER A 184 8.19 -9.20 -2.40
CA SER A 184 8.32 -10.43 -3.18
C SER A 184 7.23 -11.40 -2.72
N TRP A 185 6.23 -11.63 -3.55
CA TRP A 185 5.01 -12.37 -3.25
C TRP A 185 5.22 -13.88 -3.36
N LYS A 186 5.62 -14.52 -2.25
CA LYS A 186 5.94 -15.95 -2.17
C LYS A 186 5.09 -16.62 -1.10
N SER A 187 4.73 -17.88 -1.34
CA SER A 187 3.96 -18.69 -0.37
C SER A 187 4.84 -19.46 0.61
N ASP A 188 6.16 -19.35 0.48
CA ASP A 188 7.17 -20.03 1.28
C ASP A 188 8.16 -19.04 1.89
N GLY A 189 9.18 -19.54 2.60
CA GLY A 189 10.21 -18.72 3.25
C GLY A 189 11.20 -18.04 2.30
N THR A 190 10.86 -17.80 1.03
CA THR A 190 11.73 -17.08 0.07
C THR A 190 11.25 -15.65 -0.22
N GLY A 191 10.14 -15.23 0.39
CA GLY A 191 9.60 -13.88 0.24
C GLY A 191 10.35 -12.82 1.04
N THR A 192 10.12 -11.58 0.63
CA THR A 192 10.65 -10.37 1.28
C THR A 192 9.54 -9.33 1.38
N PHE A 193 9.50 -8.59 2.48
CA PHE A 193 8.56 -7.49 2.70
C PHE A 193 9.32 -6.30 3.28
N ASN A 194 9.29 -5.17 2.59
CA ASN A 194 9.89 -3.93 3.04
C ASN A 194 8.86 -2.80 3.02
N LEU A 195 9.02 -1.84 3.92
CA LEU A 195 8.15 -0.68 4.04
C LEU A 195 8.99 0.55 4.36
N TRP A 196 8.73 1.64 3.64
CA TRP A 196 9.19 2.98 3.97
C TRP A 196 8.00 3.86 4.32
N PHE A 197 8.19 4.70 5.33
CA PHE A 197 7.25 5.71 5.78
C PHE A 197 7.94 7.07 5.77
N ASP A 198 7.35 8.05 5.09
CA ASP A 198 7.91 9.40 4.94
C ASP A 198 9.38 9.39 4.48
N GLY A 199 9.69 8.53 3.49
CA GLY A 199 11.03 8.37 2.90
C GLY A 199 12.05 7.65 3.79
N ARG A 200 11.67 7.21 4.99
CA ARG A 200 12.54 6.45 5.90
C ARG A 200 12.09 5.00 5.99
N GLN A 201 13.05 4.09 6.03
CA GLN A 201 12.74 2.68 6.23
C GLN A 201 12.08 2.49 7.60
N ALA A 202 10.94 1.80 7.63
CA ALA A 202 10.15 1.63 8.84
C ALA A 202 10.84 0.70 9.86
N ALA A 203 10.44 0.82 11.13
CA ALA A 203 11.06 0.09 12.21
C ALA A 203 10.99 -1.43 11.99
N GLY A 204 12.14 -2.11 12.10
CA GLY A 204 12.23 -3.55 11.96
C GLY A 204 12.10 -4.09 10.54
N MET A 205 12.21 -3.24 9.51
CA MET A 205 12.24 -3.62 8.09
C MET A 205 13.68 -3.62 7.52
N PRO A 206 13.97 -4.42 6.46
CA PRO A 206 13.06 -5.32 5.77
C PRO A 206 12.85 -6.63 6.55
N LYS A 207 11.77 -7.35 6.26
CA LYS A 207 11.61 -8.76 6.62
C LYS A 207 12.03 -9.62 5.43
N THR A 208 12.93 -10.56 5.68
CA THR A 208 13.45 -11.49 4.65
C THR A 208 13.23 -12.92 5.10
N GLY A 209 13.09 -13.83 4.14
CA GLY A 209 12.97 -15.26 4.44
C GLY A 209 11.59 -15.63 5.00
N ILE A 210 10.54 -14.91 4.59
CA ILE A 210 9.17 -15.08 5.09
C ILE A 210 8.20 -15.40 3.96
N PRO A 211 7.13 -16.17 4.22
CA PRO A 211 5.99 -16.22 3.33
C PRO A 211 5.21 -14.90 3.38
N THR A 212 4.84 -14.38 2.21
CA THR A 212 4.20 -13.08 2.02
C THR A 212 2.82 -13.20 1.36
N THR A 213 2.45 -14.37 0.86
CA THR A 213 1.11 -14.64 0.33
C THR A 213 0.69 -16.12 0.48
N VAL A 214 -0.52 -16.46 0.06
CA VAL A 214 -1.08 -17.82 0.09
C VAL A 214 -0.62 -18.69 -1.08
N THR A 215 -0.89 -20.00 -1.02
CA THR A 215 -0.47 -20.97 -2.03
C THR A 215 -1.26 -20.90 -3.35
N GLN A 216 -2.41 -20.24 -3.38
CA GLN A 216 -3.20 -20.05 -4.59
C GLN A 216 -2.58 -18.93 -5.46
N ALA A 217 -2.42 -19.20 -6.76
CA ALA A 217 -1.87 -18.25 -7.72
C ALA A 217 -2.95 -17.32 -8.32
N ARG A 218 -3.81 -16.76 -7.45
CA ARG A 218 -4.87 -15.82 -7.86
C ARG A 218 -4.35 -14.39 -7.89
N GLU A 219 -4.93 -13.59 -8.78
CA GLU A 219 -4.74 -12.13 -8.79
C GLU A 219 -5.43 -11.50 -7.58
N PHE A 220 -4.68 -10.74 -6.80
CA PHE A 220 -5.17 -9.92 -5.71
C PHE A 220 -5.33 -8.49 -6.20
N GLN A 221 -6.49 -7.90 -5.90
CA GLN A 221 -6.73 -6.49 -6.14
C GLN A 221 -5.90 -5.66 -5.18
N PHE A 222 -5.40 -4.51 -5.62
CA PHE A 222 -4.86 -3.47 -4.74
C PHE A 222 -5.95 -2.42 -4.46
N ARG A 223 -6.26 -2.20 -3.18
CA ARG A 223 -7.25 -1.22 -2.75
C ARG A 223 -6.63 -0.18 -1.84
N VAL A 224 -7.04 1.07 -2.02
CA VAL A 224 -6.81 2.15 -1.04
C VAL A 224 -8.14 2.75 -0.63
N GLY A 225 -8.23 3.19 0.61
CA GLY A 225 -9.41 3.86 1.13
C GLY A 225 -9.58 3.71 2.63
N LEU A 226 -10.72 4.14 3.13
CA LEU A 226 -11.06 4.04 4.55
C LEU A 226 -11.91 2.79 4.78
N TYR A 227 -11.29 1.75 5.30
CA TYR A 227 -11.99 0.59 5.85
C TYR A 227 -11.94 0.61 7.38
N ALA A 228 -13.02 1.07 8.01
CA ALA A 228 -13.15 1.18 9.47
C ALA A 228 -13.46 -0.17 10.13
N ASN A 229 -12.59 -1.15 9.89
CA ASN A 229 -12.74 -2.55 10.28
C ASN A 229 -12.86 -2.77 11.79
N GLY A 230 -12.27 -1.88 12.61
CA GLY A 230 -12.41 -1.92 14.05
C GLY A 230 -13.85 -1.73 14.56
N TRP A 231 -14.70 -1.02 13.80
CA TRP A 231 -16.09 -0.74 14.20
C TRP A 231 -17.02 -1.96 14.19
N LYS A 232 -16.64 -3.07 13.53
CA LYS A 232 -17.43 -4.32 13.56
C LYS A 232 -17.67 -4.83 14.99
N LYS A 233 -16.73 -4.56 15.91
CA LYS A 233 -16.82 -4.94 17.33
C LYS A 233 -17.55 -3.90 18.19
N GLY A 234 -18.16 -2.90 17.56
CA GLY A 234 -18.65 -1.69 18.20
C GLY A 234 -17.62 -0.57 18.16
N MET A 235 -18.09 0.66 18.34
CA MET A 235 -17.25 1.85 18.39
C MET A 235 -16.79 2.12 19.83
N SER A 236 -15.49 1.99 20.10
CA SER A 236 -14.88 2.40 21.37
C SER A 236 -14.28 3.82 21.31
N VAL A 237 -14.45 4.55 20.20
CA VAL A 237 -13.89 5.89 19.96
C VAL A 237 -14.97 6.98 19.99
N ALA A 238 -14.60 8.21 20.37
CA ALA A 238 -15.55 9.32 20.46
C ALA A 238 -15.80 10.04 19.12
N GLN A 239 -15.08 9.67 18.06
CA GLN A 239 -15.18 10.26 16.73
C GLN A 239 -15.86 9.30 15.73
N PRO A 240 -17.20 9.35 15.60
CA PRO A 240 -17.97 8.46 14.72
C PRO A 240 -17.86 8.81 13.24
N PHE A 241 -17.34 9.98 12.90
CA PHE A 241 -17.15 10.41 11.51
C PHE A 241 -15.65 10.50 11.22
N ARG A 242 -15.21 9.80 10.18
CA ARG A 242 -13.80 9.66 9.81
C ARG A 242 -13.60 10.02 8.36
N GLN A 243 -12.51 10.73 8.09
CA GLN A 243 -12.08 11.13 6.76
C GLN A 243 -10.61 10.83 6.57
N VAL A 244 -10.28 10.31 5.39
CA VAL A 244 -8.91 10.11 4.93
C VAL A 244 -8.83 10.57 3.49
N TRP A 245 -7.77 11.29 3.15
CA TRP A 245 -7.45 11.67 1.79
C TRP A 245 -6.34 10.77 1.26
N PHE A 246 -6.40 10.47 -0.04
CA PHE A 246 -5.38 9.73 -0.76
C PHE A 246 -5.04 10.49 -2.04
N ASP A 247 -3.76 10.49 -2.37
CA ASP A 247 -3.23 11.09 -3.58
C ASP A 247 -2.06 10.23 -4.03
N ARG A 248 -1.59 10.42 -5.26
CA ARG A 248 -0.27 9.98 -5.67
C ARG A 248 -0.10 8.48 -5.35
N ILE A 249 -0.85 7.63 -6.06
CA ILE A 249 -0.84 6.17 -5.91
C ILE A 249 -0.21 5.50 -7.13
N ALA A 250 0.67 4.52 -6.93
CA ALA A 250 1.36 3.82 -8.03
C ALA A 250 1.74 2.37 -7.70
N ILE A 251 1.89 1.58 -8.76
CA ILE A 251 2.49 0.23 -8.78
C ILE A 251 3.65 0.24 -9.77
N GLY A 252 4.76 -0.42 -9.43
CA GLY A 252 5.96 -0.49 -10.27
C GLY A 252 6.87 -1.63 -9.88
N ASP A 253 8.00 -1.75 -10.57
CA ASP A 253 8.96 -2.85 -10.36
C ASP A 253 9.97 -2.54 -9.24
N ALA A 254 10.17 -1.25 -8.93
CA ALA A 254 11.08 -0.81 -7.88
C ALA A 254 10.51 0.33 -7.01
N PRO A 255 11.04 0.52 -5.77
CA PRO A 255 10.58 1.58 -4.88
C PRO A 255 10.65 2.99 -5.48
N ALA A 256 11.65 3.25 -6.32
CA ALA A 256 11.84 4.56 -6.96
C ALA A 256 10.72 4.90 -7.95
N ASP A 257 10.13 3.88 -8.59
CA ASP A 257 9.11 4.00 -9.63
C ASP A 257 7.78 4.51 -9.06
N VAL A 258 7.56 4.19 -7.78
CA VAL A 258 6.32 4.45 -7.05
C VAL A 258 6.48 5.47 -5.93
N ASP A 259 7.70 5.98 -5.68
CA ASP A 259 7.96 6.95 -4.62
C ASP A 259 7.15 8.23 -4.85
N PRO A 260 6.28 8.61 -3.89
CA PRO A 260 5.48 9.79 -4.05
C PRO A 260 6.16 11.17 -4.17
N ASP A 261 7.49 11.27 -4.14
CA ASP A 261 8.20 12.53 -4.43
C ASP A 261 8.77 12.60 -5.86
N ASN A 262 8.72 11.51 -6.62
CA ASN A 262 9.39 11.40 -7.94
C ASN A 262 8.45 11.63 -9.15
N TRP A 263 7.37 12.39 -8.96
CA TRP A 263 6.28 12.66 -9.91
C TRP A 263 5.64 14.02 -9.69
#